data_AF-A0A928KAS5-F1
#
_entry.id   AF-A0A928KAS5-F1
#
_cell.length_a   1.000
_cell.length_b   1.000
_cell.length_c   1.000
_cell.angle_alpha   90.00
_cell.angle_beta   90.00
_cell.angle_gamma   90.00
#
_symmetry.space_group_name_H-M   'P 1'
#
loop_
_entity.id
_entity.type
_entity.pdbx_description
1 polymer ?
#
loop_
_entity_poly.entity_id
_entity_poly.type
_entity_poly.pdbx_seq_one_letter_code
_entity_poly.pdbx_strand_id
1 'polypeptide(L)'
;MKKLEKALIAAAIATISAFVIGFLTAVVFGLFGNPLDRKNVRNIAEQYLADNYSEMNPTIVDIDYFDSPVEGPYHVEVHLDKNDRTFWLHYSKTGELEWDTYDYSIYEEKYGEEYFEEGLYSIRDNIGVPKNEKQKAVIAVINFDFEIQNGGLAQYLINEDDEYIKKIVDYLRMLDAKEQATLLETFMTENDIEFKHVETSSIEESIEFEKSKPFDKFNDAYMEIYIPEGEYEPYLNFLVINYIQDNIEDF
;
A
#
# COMPACT_ATOMS: atom_id res chain seq x y z
N MET A 1 9.31 68.05 -1.28
CA MET A 1 9.14 66.94 -2.25
C MET A 1 10.00 65.72 -1.93
N LYS A 2 11.33 65.82 -1.87
CA LYS A 2 12.23 64.65 -1.69
C LYS A 2 12.01 63.76 -0.44
N LYS A 3 11.43 64.28 0.67
CA LYS A 3 11.11 63.47 1.86
C LYS A 3 9.81 62.67 1.72
N LEU A 4 8.83 63.23 1.00
CA LEU A 4 7.53 62.59 0.80
C LEU A 4 7.65 61.44 -0.22
N GLU A 5 8.47 61.63 -1.26
CA GLU A 5 8.77 60.58 -2.24
C GLU A 5 9.54 59.40 -1.61
N LYS A 6 10.51 59.66 -0.73
CA LYS A 6 11.22 58.59 0.01
C LYS A 6 10.31 57.82 0.96
N ALA A 7 9.36 58.50 1.61
CA ALA A 7 8.38 57.86 2.47
C ALA A 7 7.39 57.01 1.68
N LEU A 8 6.95 57.46 0.50
CA LEU A 8 6.09 56.70 -0.40
C LEU A 8 6.78 55.46 -0.97
N ILE A 9 8.06 55.57 -1.35
CA ILE A 9 8.85 54.44 -1.87
C ILE A 9 9.14 53.42 -0.76
N ALA A 10 9.47 53.87 0.46
CA ALA A 10 9.67 52.97 1.60
C ALA A 10 8.37 52.26 2.03
N ALA A 11 7.23 52.96 1.99
CA ALA A 11 5.93 52.36 2.24
C ALA A 11 5.56 51.34 1.16
N ALA A 12 5.77 51.65 -0.12
CA ALA A 12 5.51 50.73 -1.22
C ALA A 12 6.39 49.47 -1.16
N ILE A 13 7.67 49.60 -0.80
CA ILE A 13 8.57 48.46 -0.61
C ILE A 13 8.11 47.61 0.59
N ALA A 14 7.73 48.22 1.72
CA ALA A 14 7.23 47.49 2.88
C ALA A 14 5.91 46.76 2.59
N THR A 15 5.00 47.36 1.81
CA THR A 15 3.75 46.73 1.39
C THR A 15 3.98 45.59 0.42
N ILE A 16 4.92 45.71 -0.53
CA ILE A 16 5.28 44.63 -1.45
C ILE A 16 5.97 43.49 -0.70
N SER A 17 6.88 43.78 0.24
CA SER A 17 7.53 42.76 1.07
C SER A 17 6.54 42.00 1.95
N ALA A 18 5.57 42.69 2.57
CA ALA A 18 4.53 42.05 3.38
C ALA A 18 3.56 41.21 2.53
N PHE A 19 3.26 41.65 1.31
CA PHE A 19 2.39 40.91 0.39
C PHE A 19 3.10 39.69 -0.21
N VAL A 20 4.39 39.80 -0.55
CA VAL A 20 5.18 38.67 -1.05
C VAL A 20 5.42 37.65 0.05
N ILE A 21 5.73 38.06 1.29
CA ILE A 21 5.87 37.14 2.43
C ILE A 21 4.53 36.52 2.82
N GLY A 22 3.46 37.31 2.87
CA GLY A 22 2.10 36.85 3.17
C GLY A 22 1.51 35.93 2.10
N PHE A 23 1.81 36.18 0.82
CA PHE A 23 1.40 35.32 -0.29
C PHE A 23 2.26 34.05 -0.37
N LEU A 24 3.58 34.13 -0.14
CA LEU A 24 4.42 32.93 -0.01
C LEU A 24 4.02 32.08 1.19
N THR A 25 3.70 32.68 2.34
CA THR A 25 3.15 31.90 3.48
C THR A 25 1.77 31.34 3.16
N ALA A 26 0.86 32.10 2.55
CA ALA A 26 -0.46 31.60 2.17
C ALA A 26 -0.42 30.51 1.07
N VAL A 27 0.57 30.54 0.17
CA VAL A 27 0.79 29.51 -0.86
C VAL A 27 1.47 28.28 -0.26
N VAL A 28 2.40 28.45 0.68
CA VAL A 28 2.99 27.33 1.44
C VAL A 28 1.93 26.67 2.34
N PHE A 29 1.13 27.43 3.09
CA PHE A 29 0.04 26.88 3.90
C PHE A 29 -1.16 26.39 3.08
N GLY A 30 -1.39 26.96 1.89
CA GLY A 30 -2.49 26.58 1.00
C GLY A 30 -2.20 25.36 0.11
N LEU A 31 -0.92 25.10 -0.22
CA LEU A 31 -0.50 23.90 -0.94
C LEU A 31 -0.15 22.74 0.00
N PHE A 32 0.30 23.03 1.23
CA PHE A 32 0.71 21.97 2.17
C PHE A 32 -0.29 21.68 3.29
N GLY A 33 -1.36 22.47 3.45
CA GLY A 33 -2.29 22.36 4.58
C GLY A 33 -1.61 22.68 5.90
N ASN A 34 -2.29 23.36 6.82
CA ASN A 34 -1.82 23.33 8.20
C ASN A 34 -2.09 21.92 8.73
N PRO A 35 -1.09 21.24 9.32
CA PRO A 35 -1.33 19.99 10.01
C PRO A 35 -2.42 20.21 11.06
N LEU A 36 -3.39 19.29 11.12
CA LEU A 36 -4.50 19.38 12.07
C LEU A 36 -3.98 19.49 13.50
N ASP A 37 -4.55 20.36 14.33
CA ASP A 37 -4.17 20.29 15.74
C ASP A 37 -4.58 18.91 16.35
N ARG A 38 -3.87 18.47 17.39
CA ARG A 38 -4.14 17.19 18.08
C ARG A 38 -5.61 17.04 18.53
N LYS A 39 -6.29 18.16 18.78
CA LYS A 39 -7.68 18.16 19.22
C LYS A 39 -8.63 17.81 18.06
N ASN A 40 -8.36 18.32 16.86
CA ASN A 40 -9.14 17.99 15.68
C ASN A 40 -8.94 16.53 15.28
N VAL A 41 -7.70 16.04 15.31
CA VAL A 41 -7.43 14.61 15.07
C VAL A 41 -8.11 13.73 16.10
N ARG A 42 -8.09 14.11 17.38
CA ARG A 42 -8.85 13.41 18.42
C ARG A 42 -10.35 13.33 18.10
N ASN A 43 -10.97 14.45 17.74
CA ASN A 43 -12.41 14.46 17.44
C ASN A 43 -12.75 13.58 16.22
N ILE A 44 -11.89 13.59 15.19
CA ILE A 44 -12.07 12.75 14.00
C ILE A 44 -11.92 11.26 14.38
N ALA A 45 -10.88 10.92 15.14
CA ALA A 45 -10.67 9.57 15.63
C ALA A 45 -11.82 9.08 16.52
N GLU A 46 -12.32 9.92 17.44
CA GLU A 46 -13.49 9.60 18.27
C GLU A 46 -14.74 9.31 17.42
N GLN A 47 -14.96 10.08 16.36
CA GLN A 47 -16.07 9.85 15.44
C GLN A 47 -15.90 8.51 14.70
N TYR A 48 -14.74 8.26 14.11
CA TYR A 48 -14.44 7.01 13.41
C TYR A 48 -14.59 5.79 14.35
N LEU A 49 -14.11 5.89 15.58
CA LEU A 49 -14.22 4.84 16.59
C LEU A 49 -15.67 4.60 17.02
N ALA A 50 -16.49 5.65 17.13
CA ALA A 50 -17.91 5.50 17.41
C ALA A 50 -18.65 4.80 16.26
N ASP A 51 -18.29 5.11 15.03
CA ASP A 51 -18.94 4.55 13.84
C ASP A 51 -18.56 3.08 13.60
N ASN A 52 -17.32 2.68 13.91
CA ASN A 52 -16.78 1.36 13.53
C ASN A 52 -16.52 0.40 14.73
N TYR A 53 -16.26 0.93 15.93
CA TYR A 53 -15.82 0.14 17.09
C TYR A 53 -16.63 0.40 18.37
N SER A 54 -17.79 1.05 18.28
CA SER A 54 -18.57 1.46 19.48
C SER A 54 -18.89 0.32 20.44
N GLU A 55 -19.10 -0.91 19.95
CA GLU A 55 -19.35 -2.08 20.79
C GLU A 55 -18.13 -2.59 21.56
N MET A 56 -16.94 -2.09 21.25
CA MET A 56 -15.66 -2.50 21.83
C MET A 56 -15.15 -1.55 22.91
N ASN A 57 -15.90 -0.46 23.20
CA ASN A 57 -15.53 0.61 24.15
C ASN A 57 -14.11 1.16 23.90
N PRO A 58 -13.88 1.79 22.74
CA PRO A 58 -12.57 2.30 22.38
C PRO A 58 -12.20 3.53 23.20
N THR A 59 -10.94 3.59 23.64
CA THR A 59 -10.33 4.73 24.33
C THR A 59 -9.07 5.14 23.61
N ILE A 60 -8.97 6.41 23.21
CA ILE A 60 -7.73 6.95 22.65
C ILE A 60 -6.70 7.14 23.77
N VAL A 61 -5.59 6.40 23.68
CA VAL A 61 -4.48 6.38 24.64
C VAL A 61 -3.55 7.56 24.38
N ASP A 62 -3.03 7.66 23.15
CA ASP A 62 -2.12 8.73 22.73
C ASP A 62 -2.35 9.16 21.28
N ILE A 63 -1.77 10.31 20.92
CA ILE A 63 -1.74 10.85 19.56
C ILE A 63 -0.33 11.36 19.27
N ASP A 64 0.37 10.61 18.43
CA ASP A 64 1.75 10.84 18.02
C ASP A 64 1.87 11.35 16.58
N TYR A 65 3.05 11.89 16.28
CA TYR A 65 3.42 12.42 14.97
C TYR A 65 4.74 11.79 14.55
N PHE A 66 4.78 11.19 13.36
CA PHE A 66 6.02 10.73 12.76
C PHE A 66 6.71 11.86 11.97
N ASP A 67 8.03 11.93 12.06
CA ASP A 67 8.98 12.71 11.24
C ASP A 67 8.93 14.25 11.19
N SER A 68 7.83 14.94 11.48
CA SER A 68 7.83 16.40 11.74
C SER A 68 6.41 16.87 11.98
N PRO A 69 6.15 17.77 12.95
CA PRO A 69 4.84 18.39 13.14
C PRO A 69 4.39 19.27 11.97
N VAL A 70 5.19 19.40 10.91
CA VAL A 70 4.90 20.19 9.70
C VAL A 70 4.59 19.31 8.49
N GLU A 71 5.05 18.06 8.46
CA GLU A 71 5.08 17.25 7.23
C GLU A 71 4.53 15.82 7.37
N GLY A 72 4.44 15.27 8.59
CA GLY A 72 4.13 13.85 8.78
C GLY A 72 2.68 13.52 9.20
N PRO A 73 2.27 12.25 9.02
CA PRO A 73 0.95 11.74 9.42
C PRO A 73 0.81 11.58 10.95
N TYR A 74 -0.43 11.40 11.39
CA TYR A 74 -0.81 11.19 12.79
C TYR A 74 -1.01 9.71 13.07
N HIS A 75 -0.47 9.27 14.19
CA HIS A 75 -0.71 7.95 14.73
C HIS A 75 -1.55 8.10 15.99
N VAL A 76 -2.76 7.55 16.00
CA VAL A 76 -3.64 7.56 17.17
C VAL A 76 -3.65 6.17 17.76
N GLU A 77 -3.10 6.03 18.97
CA GLU A 77 -3.14 4.78 19.72
C GLU A 77 -4.51 4.62 20.36
N VAL A 78 -5.14 3.47 20.14
CA VAL A 78 -6.49 3.17 20.62
C VAL A 78 -6.46 1.87 21.40
N HIS A 79 -6.98 1.91 22.63
CA HIS A 79 -7.22 0.75 23.46
C HIS A 79 -8.70 0.34 23.44
N LEU A 80 -8.96 -0.96 23.42
CA LEU A 80 -10.30 -1.54 23.43
C LEU A 80 -10.51 -2.35 24.71
N ASP A 81 -11.42 -1.89 25.57
CA ASP A 81 -11.66 -2.50 26.88
C ASP A 81 -12.20 -3.95 26.75
N LYS A 82 -12.94 -4.24 25.67
CA LYS A 82 -13.66 -5.52 25.51
C LYS A 82 -12.71 -6.72 25.36
N ASN A 83 -11.53 -6.51 24.78
CA ASN A 83 -10.54 -7.55 24.50
C ASN A 83 -9.12 -7.18 24.95
N ASP A 84 -8.98 -6.14 25.79
CA ASP A 84 -7.70 -5.67 26.35
C ASP A 84 -6.63 -5.48 25.26
N ARG A 85 -7.03 -4.79 24.18
CA ARG A 85 -6.26 -4.72 22.93
C ARG A 85 -5.90 -3.29 22.60
N THR A 86 -4.72 -3.10 22.02
CA THR A 86 -4.29 -1.82 21.47
C THR A 86 -4.01 -1.92 19.98
N PHE A 87 -4.41 -0.89 19.23
CA PHE A 87 -4.13 -0.74 17.81
C PHE A 87 -3.93 0.73 17.46
N TRP A 88 -3.57 1.01 16.21
CA TRP A 88 -3.22 2.34 15.74
C TRP A 88 -4.15 2.76 14.60
N LEU A 89 -4.59 4.01 14.61
CA LEU A 89 -5.19 4.67 13.46
C LEU A 89 -4.14 5.59 12.82
N HIS A 90 -4.01 5.53 11.51
CA HIS A 90 -3.11 6.40 10.75
C HIS A 90 -3.91 7.42 9.96
N TYR A 91 -3.69 8.70 10.26
CA TYR A 91 -4.33 9.80 9.55
C TYR A 91 -3.31 10.62 8.77
N SER A 92 -3.65 10.93 7.53
CA SER A 92 -2.97 11.95 6.75
C SER A 92 -2.95 13.31 7.47
N LYS A 93 -2.08 14.22 7.04
CA LYS A 93 -2.04 15.60 7.55
C LYS A 93 -3.36 16.38 7.39
N THR A 94 -4.22 15.95 6.46
CA THR A 94 -5.53 16.54 6.17
C THR A 94 -6.66 15.91 6.98
N GLY A 95 -6.38 14.85 7.76
CA GLY A 95 -7.36 14.17 8.61
C GLY A 95 -8.15 13.08 7.91
N GLU A 96 -7.75 12.69 6.70
CA GLU A 96 -8.25 11.47 6.06
C GLU A 96 -7.59 10.26 6.72
N LEU A 97 -8.38 9.27 7.13
CA LEU A 97 -7.87 7.99 7.60
C LEU A 97 -7.22 7.27 6.42
N GLU A 98 -5.96 6.90 6.57
CA GLU A 98 -5.20 6.15 5.57
C GLU A 98 -5.29 4.64 5.84
N TRP A 99 -5.18 4.23 7.11
CA TRP A 99 -5.34 2.83 7.54
C TRP A 99 -5.53 2.73 9.07
N ASP A 100 -6.01 1.59 9.55
CA ASP A 100 -6.00 1.19 10.95
C ASP A 100 -5.40 -0.22 11.12
N THR A 101 -4.82 -0.49 12.30
CA THR A 101 -4.13 -1.75 12.58
C THR A 101 -4.93 -2.69 13.47
N TYR A 102 -6.26 -2.51 13.60
CA TYR A 102 -7.05 -3.33 14.50
C TYR A 102 -6.94 -4.81 14.12
N ASP A 103 -7.17 -5.12 12.85
CA ASP A 103 -7.08 -6.48 12.34
C ASP A 103 -5.64 -6.99 12.38
N TYR A 104 -4.65 -6.15 12.03
CA TYR A 104 -3.23 -6.47 12.19
C TYR A 104 -2.87 -6.94 13.60
N SER A 105 -3.36 -6.25 14.64
CA SER A 105 -3.09 -6.62 16.03
C SER A 105 -3.71 -7.98 16.41
N ILE A 106 -4.87 -8.34 15.83
CA ILE A 106 -5.53 -9.64 16.08
C ILE A 106 -4.67 -10.77 15.53
N TYR A 107 -4.05 -10.52 14.37
CA TYR A 107 -3.21 -11.48 13.69
C TYR A 107 -1.83 -11.61 14.31
N GLU A 108 -1.22 -10.52 14.78
CA GLU A 108 0.04 -10.53 15.53
C GLU A 108 -0.05 -11.40 16.80
N GLU A 109 -1.16 -11.32 17.53
CA GLU A 109 -1.40 -12.18 18.69
C GLU A 109 -1.56 -13.66 18.30
N LYS A 110 -2.19 -13.92 17.14
CA LYS A 110 -2.49 -15.27 16.67
C LYS A 110 -1.29 -15.96 16.01
N TYR A 111 -0.41 -15.19 15.38
CA TYR A 111 0.64 -15.70 14.48
C TYR A 111 2.06 -15.16 14.79
N GLY A 112 2.20 -14.12 15.62
CA GLY A 112 3.48 -13.51 16.04
C GLY A 112 3.93 -12.31 15.20
N GLU A 113 4.65 -11.36 15.82
CA GLU A 113 5.24 -10.12 15.20
C GLU A 113 6.09 -10.37 13.95
N GLU A 114 6.69 -11.55 13.81
CA GLU A 114 7.74 -11.83 12.83
C GLU A 114 7.22 -12.12 11.40
N TYR A 115 5.90 -12.18 11.18
CA TYR A 115 5.33 -12.69 9.92
C TYR A 115 4.86 -11.63 8.92
N PHE A 116 4.74 -10.34 9.29
CA PHE A 116 3.81 -9.45 8.59
C PHE A 116 4.39 -8.35 7.69
N GLU A 117 5.48 -7.68 8.03
CA GLU A 117 6.11 -6.72 7.09
C GLU A 117 7.18 -7.38 6.20
N GLU A 118 7.69 -8.56 6.57
CA GLU A 118 8.72 -9.28 5.83
C GLU A 118 8.22 -10.60 5.21
N GLY A 119 6.93 -10.94 5.31
CA GLY A 119 6.40 -12.30 5.10
C GLY A 119 6.81 -12.98 3.78
N LEU A 120 6.32 -12.50 2.62
CA LEU A 120 6.66 -13.15 1.33
C LEU A 120 8.10 -12.88 0.88
N TYR A 121 8.64 -11.69 1.13
CA TYR A 121 10.01 -11.36 0.73
C TYR A 121 11.04 -12.19 1.49
N SER A 122 10.87 -12.33 2.80
CA SER A 122 11.74 -13.19 3.61
C SER A 122 11.59 -14.64 3.19
N ILE A 123 10.38 -15.13 2.88
CA ILE A 123 10.19 -16.50 2.34
C ILE A 123 10.98 -16.67 1.04
N ARG A 124 10.86 -15.73 0.11
CA ARG A 124 11.60 -15.75 -1.17
C ARG A 124 13.10 -15.76 -0.94
N ASP A 125 13.59 -14.86 -0.10
CA ASP A 125 15.02 -14.70 0.16
C ASP A 125 15.60 -15.90 0.94
N ASN A 126 14.81 -16.52 1.82
CA ASN A 126 15.18 -17.73 2.55
C ASN A 126 15.21 -19.00 1.68
N ILE A 127 14.27 -19.14 0.73
CA ILE A 127 14.30 -20.24 -0.25
C ILE A 127 15.54 -20.10 -1.16
N GLY A 128 15.88 -18.87 -1.54
CA GLY A 128 16.98 -18.59 -2.44
C GLY A 128 16.75 -19.19 -3.83
N VAL A 129 17.71 -19.98 -4.34
CA VAL A 129 17.56 -20.65 -5.65
C VAL A 129 16.69 -21.91 -5.49
N PRO A 130 15.49 -21.97 -6.10
CA PRO A 130 14.57 -23.08 -5.90
C PRO A 130 15.11 -24.38 -6.50
N LYS A 131 15.05 -25.47 -5.72
CA LYS A 131 15.65 -26.78 -6.03
C LYS A 131 14.64 -27.81 -6.52
N ASN A 132 13.36 -27.60 -6.25
CA ASN A 132 12.26 -28.48 -6.63
C ASN A 132 11.05 -27.68 -7.15
N GLU A 133 10.07 -28.35 -7.74
CA GLU A 133 8.90 -27.67 -8.33
C GLU A 133 8.02 -26.96 -7.28
N LYS A 134 7.99 -27.42 -6.02
CA LYS A 134 7.22 -26.75 -4.95
C LYS A 134 7.83 -25.41 -4.56
N GLN A 135 9.15 -25.38 -4.40
CA GLN A 135 9.91 -24.14 -4.17
C GLN A 135 9.78 -23.19 -5.36
N LYS A 136 9.83 -23.71 -6.60
CA LYS A 136 9.59 -22.90 -7.80
C LYS A 136 8.19 -22.30 -7.81
N ALA A 137 7.17 -23.08 -7.44
CA ALA A 137 5.78 -22.60 -7.39
C ALA A 137 5.64 -21.44 -6.39
N VAL A 138 6.18 -21.60 -5.18
CA VAL A 138 6.17 -20.54 -4.16
C VAL A 138 6.89 -19.28 -4.66
N ILE A 139 8.11 -19.41 -5.17
CA ILE A 139 8.87 -18.26 -5.68
C ILE A 139 8.13 -17.56 -6.83
N ALA A 140 7.58 -18.32 -7.77
CA ALA A 140 6.87 -17.77 -8.92
C ALA A 140 5.62 -17.01 -8.49
N VAL A 141 4.86 -17.53 -7.52
CA VAL A 141 3.64 -16.89 -7.01
C VAL A 141 3.99 -15.63 -6.21
N ILE A 142 5.06 -15.65 -5.41
CA ILE A 142 5.55 -14.47 -4.69
C ILE A 142 6.00 -13.38 -5.67
N ASN A 143 6.79 -13.72 -6.67
CA ASN A 143 7.24 -12.75 -7.67
C ASN A 143 6.07 -12.20 -8.47
N PHE A 144 5.14 -13.06 -8.86
CA PHE A 144 3.92 -12.63 -9.53
C PHE A 144 3.18 -11.59 -8.70
N ASP A 145 2.88 -11.90 -7.44
CA ASP A 145 2.21 -10.98 -6.53
C ASP A 145 2.93 -9.63 -6.40
N PHE A 146 4.25 -9.71 -6.22
CA PHE A 146 5.13 -8.56 -6.09
C PHE A 146 5.04 -7.65 -7.33
N GLU A 147 5.16 -8.23 -8.53
CA GLU A 147 5.14 -7.46 -9.76
C GLU A 147 3.75 -6.84 -9.99
N ILE A 148 2.66 -7.57 -9.71
CA ILE A 148 1.30 -7.03 -9.84
C ILE A 148 1.10 -5.82 -8.92
N GLN A 149 1.53 -5.90 -7.66
CA GLN A 149 1.36 -4.79 -6.72
C GLN A 149 2.19 -3.56 -7.04
N ASN A 150 3.35 -3.72 -7.68
CA ASN A 150 4.25 -2.60 -7.97
C ASN A 150 4.00 -1.95 -9.33
N GLY A 151 3.63 -2.74 -10.34
CA GLY A 151 3.44 -2.23 -11.71
C GLY A 151 2.46 -3.04 -12.56
N GLY A 152 1.66 -3.89 -11.92
CA GLY A 152 0.61 -4.65 -12.59
C GLY A 152 1.13 -5.78 -13.49
N LEU A 153 0.19 -6.38 -14.23
CA LEU A 153 0.47 -7.54 -15.08
C LEU A 153 1.42 -7.24 -16.24
N ALA A 154 1.41 -6.01 -16.75
CA ALA A 154 2.36 -5.59 -17.78
C ALA A 154 3.80 -5.68 -17.26
N GLN A 155 4.05 -5.19 -16.04
CA GLN A 155 5.36 -5.26 -15.42
C GLN A 155 5.80 -6.70 -15.17
N TYR A 156 4.91 -7.57 -14.69
CA TYR A 156 5.20 -8.99 -14.52
C TYR A 156 5.68 -9.65 -15.82
N LEU A 157 4.97 -9.41 -16.93
CA LEU A 157 5.35 -9.98 -18.24
C LEU A 157 6.67 -9.43 -18.79
N ILE A 158 7.07 -8.22 -18.39
CA ILE A 158 8.34 -7.60 -18.79
C ILE A 158 9.49 -8.08 -17.91
N ASN A 159 9.26 -8.29 -16.61
CA ASN A 159 10.35 -8.57 -15.66
C ASN A 159 10.62 -10.06 -15.47
N GLU A 160 9.59 -10.90 -15.57
CA GLU A 160 9.71 -12.30 -15.21
C GLU A 160 10.20 -13.18 -16.36
N ASP A 161 10.86 -14.29 -16.03
CA ASP A 161 11.39 -15.24 -17.00
C ASP A 161 10.29 -16.09 -17.65
N ASP A 162 10.56 -16.47 -18.90
CA ASP A 162 9.68 -17.27 -19.76
C ASP A 162 9.29 -18.63 -19.15
N GLU A 163 10.14 -19.20 -18.30
CA GLU A 163 9.85 -20.44 -17.56
C GLU A 163 8.70 -20.24 -16.56
N TYR A 164 8.73 -19.15 -15.79
CA TYR A 164 7.76 -18.89 -14.74
C TYR A 164 6.45 -18.37 -15.30
N ILE A 165 6.48 -17.46 -16.27
CA ILE A 165 5.27 -16.93 -16.93
C ILE A 165 4.43 -18.07 -17.51
N LYS A 166 5.05 -19.08 -18.13
CA LYS A 166 4.31 -20.22 -18.73
C LYS A 166 3.67 -21.14 -17.70
N LYS A 167 4.17 -21.16 -16.47
CA LYS A 167 3.70 -22.05 -15.39
C LYS A 167 2.87 -21.34 -14.34
N ILE A 168 2.79 -20.01 -14.34
CA ILE A 168 2.22 -19.25 -13.23
C ILE A 168 0.78 -19.64 -12.92
N VAL A 169 -0.04 -19.93 -13.93
CA VAL A 169 -1.42 -20.39 -13.73
C VAL A 169 -1.46 -21.74 -13.00
N ASP A 170 -0.57 -22.67 -13.37
CA ASP A 170 -0.47 -23.97 -12.71
C ASP A 170 0.06 -23.83 -11.28
N TYR A 171 1.00 -22.91 -11.04
CA TYR A 171 1.54 -22.64 -9.72
C TYR A 171 0.53 -21.95 -8.80
N LEU A 172 -0.25 -20.99 -9.30
CA LEU A 172 -1.38 -20.42 -8.55
C LEU A 172 -2.37 -21.52 -8.15
N ARG A 173 -2.73 -22.42 -9.06
CA ARG A 173 -3.59 -23.57 -8.77
C ARG A 173 -2.96 -24.54 -7.77
N MET A 174 -1.65 -24.72 -7.82
CA MET A 174 -0.90 -25.58 -6.89
C MET A 174 -0.98 -25.08 -5.45
N LEU A 175 -1.00 -23.75 -5.26
CA LEU A 175 -1.13 -23.08 -3.97
C LEU A 175 -2.60 -22.82 -3.58
N ASP A 176 -3.57 -23.38 -4.32
CA ASP A 176 -5.01 -23.17 -4.14
C ASP A 176 -5.53 -21.75 -4.44
N ALA A 177 -4.73 -20.90 -5.09
CA ALA A 177 -5.10 -19.56 -5.57
C ALA A 177 -5.93 -19.61 -6.87
N LYS A 178 -7.07 -20.31 -6.82
CA LYS A 178 -7.90 -20.63 -8.00
C LYS A 178 -8.53 -19.40 -8.66
N GLU A 179 -8.89 -18.40 -7.87
CA GLU A 179 -9.54 -17.18 -8.36
C GLU A 179 -8.55 -16.33 -9.15
N GLN A 180 -7.36 -16.12 -8.60
CA GLN A 180 -6.24 -15.44 -9.28
C GLN A 180 -5.85 -16.17 -10.56
N ALA A 181 -5.74 -17.51 -10.51
CA ALA A 181 -5.44 -18.32 -11.69
C ALA A 181 -6.49 -18.14 -12.79
N THR A 182 -7.78 -18.13 -12.42
CA THR A 182 -8.89 -17.97 -13.36
C THR A 182 -8.94 -16.56 -13.94
N LEU A 183 -8.74 -15.53 -13.10
CA LEU A 183 -8.66 -14.14 -13.53
C LEU A 183 -7.55 -13.96 -14.58
N LEU A 184 -6.35 -14.46 -14.28
CA LEU A 184 -5.19 -14.35 -15.17
C LEU A 184 -5.42 -15.09 -16.49
N GLU A 185 -5.83 -16.36 -16.43
CA GLU A 185 -6.08 -17.18 -17.63
C GLU A 185 -7.16 -16.57 -18.53
N THR A 186 -8.25 -16.08 -17.92
CA THR A 186 -9.35 -15.42 -18.65
C THR A 186 -8.87 -14.14 -19.29
N PHE A 187 -8.21 -13.26 -18.54
CA PHE A 187 -7.75 -11.97 -19.04
C PHE A 187 -6.75 -12.13 -20.20
N MET A 188 -5.76 -13.02 -20.04
CA MET A 188 -4.77 -13.29 -21.08
C MET A 188 -5.42 -13.83 -22.36
N THR A 189 -6.40 -14.74 -22.21
CA THR A 189 -7.12 -15.34 -23.34
C THR A 189 -8.01 -14.32 -24.06
N GLU A 190 -8.82 -13.55 -23.33
CA GLU A 190 -9.76 -12.58 -23.91
C GLU A 190 -9.06 -11.43 -24.62
N ASN A 191 -7.83 -11.10 -24.22
CA ASN A 191 -7.04 -10.01 -24.77
C ASN A 191 -5.96 -10.46 -25.75
N ASP A 192 -5.91 -11.75 -26.11
CA ASP A 192 -4.93 -12.34 -27.03
C ASP A 192 -3.49 -11.97 -26.60
N ILE A 193 -3.17 -12.27 -25.34
CA ILE A 193 -1.86 -12.07 -24.73
C ILE A 193 -1.23 -13.44 -24.52
N GLU A 194 -0.04 -13.65 -25.08
CA GLU A 194 0.70 -14.89 -24.90
C GLU A 194 1.36 -14.94 -23.51
N PHE A 195 1.37 -16.13 -22.89
CA PHE A 195 2.13 -16.41 -21.67
C PHE A 195 3.62 -16.54 -22.00
N LYS A 196 4.27 -15.39 -22.22
CA LYS A 196 5.71 -15.28 -22.46
C LYS A 196 6.26 -13.95 -21.98
N HIS A 197 7.56 -13.93 -21.75
CA HIS A 197 8.33 -12.73 -21.48
C HIS A 197 8.22 -11.74 -22.64
N VAL A 198 8.08 -10.47 -22.30
CA VAL A 198 8.02 -9.35 -23.23
C VAL A 198 9.32 -8.57 -23.13
N GLU A 199 10.20 -8.80 -24.11
CA GLU A 199 11.45 -8.05 -24.21
C GLU A 199 11.16 -6.58 -24.50
N THR A 200 11.64 -5.69 -23.63
CA THR A 200 11.64 -4.24 -23.86
C THR A 200 13.06 -3.72 -23.74
N SER A 201 13.45 -2.80 -24.62
CA SER A 201 14.80 -2.24 -24.68
C SER A 201 14.89 -0.83 -24.06
N SER A 202 13.74 -0.25 -23.71
CA SER A 202 13.61 1.08 -23.12
C SER A 202 12.34 1.19 -22.28
N ILE A 203 12.30 2.20 -21.38
CA ILE A 203 11.12 2.52 -20.57
C ILE A 203 9.95 2.91 -21.46
N GLU A 204 10.20 3.62 -22.57
CA GLU A 204 9.17 4.01 -23.52
C GLU A 204 8.48 2.78 -24.13
N GLU A 205 9.22 1.74 -24.51
CA GLU A 205 8.65 0.50 -25.03
C GLU A 205 7.81 -0.23 -23.96
N SER A 206 8.26 -0.23 -22.70
CA SER A 206 7.49 -0.80 -21.58
C SER A 206 6.14 -0.09 -21.39
N ILE A 207 6.14 1.25 -21.42
CA ILE A 207 4.93 2.07 -21.30
C ILE A 207 4.00 1.88 -22.51
N GLU A 208 4.56 1.73 -23.71
CA GLU A 208 3.77 1.45 -24.91
C GLU A 208 3.10 0.06 -24.83
N PHE A 209 3.80 -0.95 -24.32
CA PHE A 209 3.23 -2.27 -24.09
C PHE A 209 2.09 -2.22 -23.06
N GLU A 210 2.30 -1.56 -21.92
CA GLU A 210 1.28 -1.38 -20.88
C GLU A 210 0.01 -0.70 -21.44
N LYS A 211 0.17 0.31 -22.31
CA LYS A 211 -0.99 1.00 -22.94
C LYS A 211 -1.65 0.22 -24.06
N SER A 212 -1.01 -0.84 -24.57
CA SER A 212 -1.51 -1.58 -25.73
C SER A 212 -2.67 -2.53 -25.41
N LYS A 213 -2.88 -2.85 -24.12
CA LYS A 213 -3.91 -3.76 -23.61
C LYS A 213 -4.58 -3.14 -22.38
N PRO A 214 -5.79 -3.59 -21.99
CA PRO A 214 -6.49 -3.03 -20.85
C PRO A 214 -5.99 -3.60 -19.51
N PHE A 215 -4.68 -3.55 -19.23
CA PHE A 215 -4.08 -4.14 -18.02
C PHE A 215 -4.66 -3.56 -16.73
N ASP A 216 -5.07 -2.29 -16.70
CA ASP A 216 -5.75 -1.67 -15.55
C ASP A 216 -6.95 -2.50 -15.07
N LYS A 217 -7.74 -3.06 -16.00
CA LYS A 217 -8.89 -3.89 -15.64
C LYS A 217 -8.51 -5.18 -14.93
N PHE A 218 -7.37 -5.76 -15.30
CA PHE A 218 -6.83 -6.92 -14.60
C PHE A 218 -6.34 -6.52 -13.23
N ASN A 219 -5.55 -5.44 -13.15
CA ASN A 219 -4.94 -4.97 -11.91
C ASN A 219 -6.02 -4.64 -10.87
N ASP A 220 -7.06 -3.90 -11.27
CA ASP A 220 -8.21 -3.56 -10.40
C ASP A 220 -8.89 -4.83 -9.88
N ALA A 221 -9.24 -5.77 -10.78
CA ALA A 221 -9.88 -7.02 -10.40
C ALA A 221 -8.98 -7.92 -9.54
N TYR A 222 -7.66 -7.87 -9.74
CA TYR A 222 -6.72 -8.60 -8.89
C TYR A 222 -6.74 -8.05 -7.47
N MET A 223 -6.71 -6.72 -7.31
CA MET A 223 -6.74 -6.07 -5.99
C MET A 223 -8.05 -6.35 -5.24
N GLU A 224 -9.19 -6.43 -5.95
CA GLU A 224 -10.48 -6.82 -5.35
C GLU A 224 -10.46 -8.26 -4.77
N ILE A 225 -9.71 -9.18 -5.39
CA ILE A 225 -9.53 -10.56 -4.88
C ILE A 225 -8.46 -10.59 -3.79
N TYR A 226 -7.42 -9.77 -3.93
CA TYR A 226 -6.25 -9.75 -3.05
C TYR A 226 -6.60 -9.31 -1.63
N ILE A 227 -7.51 -8.33 -1.51
CA ILE A 227 -8.02 -7.79 -0.24
C ILE A 227 -9.55 -7.78 -0.34
N PRO A 228 -10.23 -8.91 -0.04
CA PRO A 228 -11.69 -8.96 -0.01
C PRO A 228 -12.25 -7.89 0.93
N GLU A 229 -13.41 -7.30 0.61
CA GLU A 229 -14.04 -6.27 1.45
C GLU A 229 -14.14 -6.72 2.92
N GLY A 230 -13.41 -6.05 3.81
CA GLY A 230 -13.39 -6.32 5.25
C GLY A 230 -12.30 -7.27 5.74
N GLU A 231 -11.37 -7.69 4.87
CA GLU A 231 -10.14 -8.39 5.25
C GLU A 231 -8.93 -7.47 5.05
N TYR A 232 -7.93 -7.55 5.93
CA TYR A 232 -6.73 -6.71 5.89
C TYR A 232 -5.49 -7.47 5.40
N GLU A 233 -5.63 -8.77 5.09
CA GLU A 233 -4.50 -9.60 4.67
C GLU A 233 -4.54 -9.89 3.17
N PRO A 234 -3.39 -9.78 2.49
CA PRO A 234 -3.15 -10.46 1.23
C PRO A 234 -3.56 -11.92 1.25
N TYR A 235 -4.68 -12.26 0.60
CA TYR A 235 -5.16 -13.64 0.51
C TYR A 235 -4.08 -14.63 0.03
N LEU A 236 -3.19 -14.17 -0.85
CA LEU A 236 -2.12 -14.99 -1.41
C LEU A 236 -1.00 -15.31 -0.40
N ASN A 237 -0.72 -14.43 0.58
CA ASN A 237 0.27 -14.68 1.63
C ASN A 237 -0.15 -15.89 2.47
N PHE A 238 -1.43 -15.91 2.87
CA PHE A 238 -2.01 -17.01 3.62
C PHE A 238 -1.88 -18.35 2.87
N LEU A 239 -2.18 -18.35 1.57
CA LEU A 239 -2.06 -19.54 0.73
C LEU A 239 -0.61 -20.04 0.60
N VAL A 240 0.34 -19.13 0.39
CA VAL A 240 1.78 -19.48 0.35
C VAL A 240 2.23 -20.12 1.66
N ILE A 241 1.89 -19.50 2.80
CA ILE A 241 2.29 -20.00 4.13
C ILE A 241 1.70 -21.39 4.39
N ASN A 242 0.40 -21.58 4.15
CA ASN A 242 -0.22 -22.89 4.33
C ASN A 242 0.40 -23.94 3.43
N TYR A 243 0.67 -23.60 2.16
CA TYR A 243 1.32 -24.52 1.24
C TYR A 243 2.71 -24.94 1.71
N ILE A 244 3.52 -24.02 2.23
CA ILE A 244 4.83 -24.34 2.81
C ILE A 244 4.66 -25.25 4.03
N GLN A 245 3.73 -24.94 4.93
CA GLN A 245 3.48 -25.75 6.14
C GLN A 245 3.09 -27.20 5.80
N ASP A 246 2.20 -27.38 4.82
CA ASP A 246 1.77 -28.70 4.35
C ASP A 246 2.88 -29.48 3.64
N ASN A 247 3.93 -28.79 3.20
CA ASN A 247 5.04 -29.34 2.42
C ASN A 247 6.40 -29.05 3.05
N ILE A 248 6.48 -28.89 4.37
CA ILE A 248 7.67 -28.35 5.05
C ILE A 248 8.95 -29.18 4.81
N GLU A 249 8.83 -30.47 4.49
CA GLU A 249 9.98 -31.32 4.16
C GLU A 249 10.68 -30.92 2.83
N ASP A 250 9.98 -30.14 1.99
CA ASP A 250 10.48 -29.63 0.71
C ASP A 250 11.04 -28.20 0.81
N PHE A 251 11.05 -27.56 1.98
CA PHE A 251 11.48 -26.17 2.22
C PHE A 251 12.57 -26.10 3.30
#